data_AF-A0A914I8F9-F1
#
_entry.id   AF-A0A914I8F9-F1
#
_cell.length_a   1.000
_cell.length_b   1.000
_cell.length_c   1.000
_cell.angle_alpha   90.00
_cell.angle_beta   90.00
_cell.angle_gamma   90.00
#
_symmetry.space_group_name_H-M   'P 1'
#
loop_
_entity.id
_entity.type
_entity.pdbx_description
1 polymer ?
#
loop_
_entity_poly.entity_id
_entity_poly.type
_entity_poly.pdbx_seq_one_letter_code
_entity_poly.pdbx_strand_id
1 'polypeptide(L)'
;MSLFGKIFGGKKQEVVPTTQEALQKLQEREDMFQKKQDFLEKKIETEVATARTHAAKNKRLALQALKRKKGYEKQLEHIAGVLNTIHHQKSALENASMNSDVLSVVADSTKALKKAHNEMDADKVHDLMEEIAEQQEVANEIATAISNPVGLQNDIDDEELMKELDEMEEEALSGKLLDAGIVPAHSIPSVADKLPNAPTELPKKTAAKKQQEDEDLAELEAWANA
;
A
#
# COMPACT_ATOMS: atom_id res chain seq x y z
N MET A 1 30.93 58.91 -6.14
CA MET A 1 30.07 57.70 -6.23
C MET A 1 30.45 56.77 -5.10
N SER A 2 29.64 56.68 -4.04
CA SER A 2 29.83 55.72 -2.96
C SER A 2 28.65 54.74 -3.01
N LEU A 3 28.93 53.54 -3.50
CA LEU A 3 27.97 52.46 -3.75
C LEU A 3 28.32 51.25 -2.87
N PHE A 4 28.67 51.49 -1.61
CA PHE A 4 28.99 50.44 -0.64
C PHE A 4 28.35 50.76 0.70
N GLY A 5 27.20 50.16 0.98
CA GLY A 5 26.57 50.28 2.29
C GLY A 5 25.10 49.92 2.33
N LYS A 6 24.69 48.78 1.75
CA LYS A 6 23.38 48.17 2.02
C LYS A 6 23.38 46.68 1.65
N ILE A 7 24.32 45.94 2.23
CA ILE A 7 24.21 44.48 2.31
C ILE A 7 23.56 44.22 3.67
N PHE A 8 22.26 44.48 3.72
CA PHE A 8 21.41 44.31 4.89
C PHE A 8 21.15 42.81 5.04
N GLY A 9 22.02 42.13 5.81
CA GLY A 9 21.86 40.75 6.23
C GLY A 9 20.70 40.61 7.23
N GLY A 10 19.48 40.76 6.75
CA GLY A 10 18.31 40.23 7.43
C GLY A 10 18.29 38.73 7.19
N LYS A 11 18.63 37.94 8.21
CA LYS A 11 18.20 36.53 8.24
C LYS A 11 16.70 36.56 8.04
N LYS A 12 16.22 36.11 6.88
CA LYS A 12 14.79 35.85 6.68
C LYS A 12 14.44 34.85 7.78
N GLN A 13 13.71 35.32 8.78
CA GLN A 13 13.08 34.47 9.77
C GLN A 13 12.24 33.50 8.96
N GLU A 14 12.67 32.24 8.86
CA GLU A 14 11.88 31.21 8.19
C GLU A 14 10.56 31.17 8.93
N VAL A 15 9.50 31.60 8.23
CA VAL A 15 8.15 31.53 8.75
C VAL A 15 7.86 30.05 8.91
N VAL A 16 7.91 29.57 10.15
CA VAL A 16 7.54 28.20 10.48
C VAL A 16 6.11 28.04 10.02
N PRO A 17 5.83 27.11 9.09
CA PRO A 17 4.49 26.93 8.57
C PRO A 17 3.54 26.60 9.71
N THR A 18 2.35 27.19 9.68
CA THR A 18 1.32 26.84 10.65
C THR A 18 0.93 25.37 10.49
N THR A 19 0.40 24.75 11.54
CA THR A 19 -0.14 23.38 11.50
C THR A 19 -1.12 23.20 10.33
N GLN A 20 -1.94 24.21 10.05
CA GLN A 20 -2.91 24.20 8.96
C GLN A 20 -2.25 24.24 7.57
N GLU A 21 -1.20 25.06 7.38
CA GLU A 21 -0.43 25.08 6.13
C GLU A 21 0.34 23.77 5.89
N ALA A 22 0.84 23.14 6.97
CA ALA A 22 1.48 21.83 6.89
C ALA A 22 0.48 20.74 6.50
N LEU A 23 -0.73 20.75 7.09
CA LEU A 23 -1.82 19.84 6.73
C LEU A 23 -2.22 19.98 5.25
N GLN A 24 -2.36 21.21 4.75
CA GLN A 24 -2.68 21.44 3.34
C GLN A 24 -1.60 20.88 2.41
N LYS A 25 -0.32 21.11 2.72
CA LYS A 25 0.80 20.55 1.92
C LYS A 25 0.80 19.03 1.95
N LEU A 26 0.50 18.41 3.09
CA LEU A 26 0.40 16.95 3.20
C LEU A 26 -0.76 16.41 2.34
N GLN A 27 -1.91 17.08 2.32
CA GLN A 27 -3.04 16.73 1.45
C GLN A 27 -2.68 16.84 -0.05
N GLU A 28 -2.05 17.94 -0.47
CA GLU A 28 -1.62 18.10 -1.86
C GLU A 28 -0.63 16.99 -2.30
N ARG A 29 0.23 16.54 -1.38
CA ARG A 29 1.17 15.43 -1.63
C ARG A 29 0.46 14.10 -1.69
N GLU A 30 -0.46 13.84 -0.76
CA GLU A 30 -1.32 12.65 -0.75
C GLU A 30 -2.07 12.51 -2.08
N ASP A 31 -2.73 13.57 -2.56
CA ASP A 31 -3.46 13.57 -3.83
C ASP A 31 -2.54 13.25 -5.04
N MET A 32 -1.32 13.77 -5.02
CA MET A 32 -0.33 13.51 -6.07
C MET A 32 0.12 12.04 -6.04
N PHE A 33 0.37 11.48 -4.85
CA PHE A 33 0.75 10.09 -4.69
C PHE A 33 -0.40 9.14 -5.05
N GLN A 34 -1.65 9.48 -4.74
CA GLN A 34 -2.83 8.71 -5.16
C GLN A 34 -2.95 8.67 -6.69
N LYS A 35 -2.83 9.82 -7.36
CA LYS A 35 -2.83 9.86 -8.84
C LYS A 35 -1.68 9.05 -9.45
N LYS A 36 -0.52 9.04 -8.79
CA LYS A 36 0.64 8.25 -9.23
C LYS A 36 0.40 6.75 -9.04
N GLN A 37 -0.24 6.35 -7.95
CA GLN A 37 -0.70 4.98 -7.72
C GLN A 37 -1.62 4.53 -8.86
N ASP A 38 -2.70 5.27 -9.13
CA ASP A 38 -3.67 4.92 -10.20
C ASP A 38 -2.99 4.80 -11.58
N PHE A 39 -1.99 5.65 -11.84
CA PHE A 39 -1.20 5.59 -13.07
C PHE A 39 -0.34 4.33 -13.16
N LEU A 40 0.33 3.95 -12.06
CA LEU A 40 1.16 2.74 -12.01
C LEU A 40 0.33 1.46 -12.08
N GLU A 41 -0.86 1.43 -11.47
CA GLU A 41 -1.81 0.33 -11.57
C GLU A 41 -2.21 0.07 -13.03
N LYS A 42 -2.59 1.13 -13.77
CA LYS A 42 -2.87 1.04 -15.21
C LYS A 42 -1.67 0.56 -16.04
N LYS A 43 -0.45 0.94 -15.65
CA LYS A 43 0.78 0.45 -16.29
C LYS A 43 0.98 -1.03 -16.03
N ILE A 44 0.76 -1.50 -14.82
CA ILE A 44 0.81 -2.92 -14.46
C ILE A 44 -0.20 -3.72 -15.30
N GLU A 45 -1.45 -3.28 -15.37
CA GLU A 45 -2.49 -3.92 -16.20
C GLU A 45 -2.05 -4.06 -17.67
N THR A 46 -1.45 -2.99 -18.22
CA THR A 46 -0.94 -2.99 -19.60
C THR A 46 0.19 -4.00 -19.80
N GLU A 47 1.14 -4.08 -18.87
CA GLU A 47 2.25 -5.04 -18.93
C GLU A 47 1.77 -6.48 -18.74
N VAL A 48 0.80 -6.72 -17.85
CA VAL A 48 0.15 -8.04 -17.69
C VAL A 48 -0.54 -8.46 -18.99
N ALA A 49 -1.31 -7.57 -19.61
CA ALA A 49 -1.97 -7.87 -20.89
C ALA A 49 -0.95 -8.18 -21.99
N THR A 50 0.16 -7.44 -22.02
CA THR A 50 1.27 -7.67 -22.96
C THR A 50 1.93 -9.02 -22.71
N ALA A 51 2.22 -9.36 -21.45
CA ALA A 51 2.79 -10.65 -21.07
C ALA A 51 1.87 -11.81 -21.51
N ARG A 52 0.56 -11.74 -21.18
CA ARG A 52 -0.44 -12.75 -21.58
C ARG A 52 -0.53 -12.94 -23.09
N THR A 53 -0.53 -11.84 -23.85
CA THR A 53 -0.64 -11.90 -25.32
C THR A 53 0.57 -12.58 -25.97
N HIS A 54 1.75 -12.44 -25.35
CA HIS A 54 3.01 -12.90 -25.89
C HIS A 54 3.56 -14.17 -25.22
N ALA A 55 2.94 -14.67 -24.14
CA ALA A 55 3.42 -15.82 -23.38
C ALA A 55 3.74 -17.04 -24.26
N ALA A 56 2.78 -17.46 -25.09
CA ALA A 56 2.94 -18.62 -25.99
C ALA A 56 3.67 -18.32 -27.31
N LYS A 57 3.88 -17.05 -27.67
CA LYS A 57 4.40 -16.65 -29.01
C LYS A 57 5.81 -16.08 -28.98
N ASN A 58 6.15 -15.37 -27.91
CA ASN A 58 7.42 -14.66 -27.76
C ASN A 58 7.75 -14.51 -26.28
N LYS A 59 8.26 -15.60 -25.69
CA LYS A 59 8.65 -15.67 -24.27
C LYS A 59 9.58 -14.52 -23.85
N ARG A 60 10.53 -14.11 -24.71
CA ARG A 60 11.45 -13.00 -24.41
C ARG A 60 10.73 -11.67 -24.19
N LEU A 61 9.73 -11.36 -25.02
CA LEU A 61 8.97 -10.12 -24.88
C LEU A 61 8.02 -10.17 -23.68
N ALA A 62 7.46 -11.34 -23.40
CA ALA A 62 6.64 -11.56 -22.20
C ALA A 62 7.45 -11.42 -20.90
N LEU A 63 8.64 -12.02 -20.83
CA LEU A 63 9.56 -11.84 -19.68
C LEU A 63 9.93 -10.38 -19.46
N GLN A 64 10.21 -9.63 -20.54
CA GLN A 64 10.53 -8.21 -20.41
C GLN A 64 9.33 -7.39 -19.88
N ALA A 65 8.10 -7.75 -20.27
CA ALA A 65 6.89 -7.14 -19.74
C ALA A 65 6.69 -7.47 -18.24
N LEU A 66 6.89 -8.72 -17.84
CA LEU A 66 6.84 -9.13 -16.42
C LEU A 66 7.91 -8.41 -15.57
N LYS A 67 9.12 -8.22 -16.11
CA LYS A 67 10.18 -7.46 -15.43
C LYS A 67 9.78 -5.99 -15.21
N ARG A 68 9.11 -5.37 -16.19
CA ARG A 68 8.56 -4.00 -16.04
C ARG A 68 7.42 -3.96 -15.02
N LYS A 69 6.49 -4.92 -15.08
CA LYS A 69 5.41 -5.11 -14.08
C LYS A 69 6.00 -5.15 -12.66
N LYS A 70 6.97 -6.03 -12.41
CA LYS A 70 7.59 -6.16 -11.08
C LYS A 70 8.24 -4.86 -10.61
N GLY A 71 8.85 -4.11 -11.53
CA GLY A 71 9.38 -2.78 -11.25
C GLY A 71 8.32 -1.74 -10.87
N TYR A 72 7.12 -1.81 -11.46
CA TYR A 72 5.99 -0.95 -11.09
C TYR A 72 5.35 -1.38 -9.78
N GLU A 73 5.25 -2.68 -9.49
CA GLU A 73 4.76 -3.21 -8.21
C GLU A 73 5.64 -2.74 -7.04
N LYS A 74 6.96 -2.80 -7.18
CA LYS A 74 7.90 -2.25 -6.19
C LYS A 74 7.70 -0.74 -5.97
N GLN A 75 7.38 0.01 -7.02
CA GLN A 75 7.06 1.44 -6.89
C GLN A 75 5.74 1.69 -6.18
N LEU A 76 4.73 0.85 -6.40
CA LEU A 76 3.46 0.92 -5.67
C LEU A 76 3.64 0.64 -4.18
N GLU A 77 4.41 -0.39 -3.82
CA GLU A 77 4.73 -0.72 -2.43
C GLU A 77 5.40 0.47 -1.73
N HIS A 78 6.37 1.11 -2.39
CA HIS A 78 7.01 2.30 -1.87
C HIS A 78 6.01 3.46 -1.68
N ILE A 79 5.14 3.72 -2.65
CA ILE A 79 4.11 4.77 -2.54
C ILE A 79 3.14 4.47 -1.38
N ALA A 80 2.75 3.22 -1.18
CA ALA A 80 1.90 2.83 -0.06
C ALA A 80 2.58 3.14 1.29
N GLY A 81 3.87 2.87 1.44
CA GLY A 81 4.65 3.24 2.63
C GLY A 81 4.71 4.75 2.86
N VAL A 82 4.89 5.53 1.79
CA VAL A 82 4.89 7.00 1.85
C VAL A 82 3.52 7.55 2.24
N LEU A 83 2.44 7.03 1.65
CA LEU A 83 1.07 7.42 1.99
C LEU A 83 0.75 7.13 3.46
N ASN A 84 1.14 5.96 3.96
CA ASN A 84 0.99 5.63 5.38
C ASN A 84 1.72 6.63 6.29
N THR A 85 2.94 7.03 5.91
CA THR A 85 3.70 8.04 6.64
C THR A 85 3.00 9.41 6.63
N ILE A 86 2.46 9.82 5.49
CA ILE A 86 1.68 11.07 5.37
C ILE A 86 0.44 11.01 6.27
N HIS A 87 -0.29 9.89 6.30
CA HIS A 87 -1.46 9.71 7.17
C HIS A 87 -1.10 9.82 8.65
N HIS A 88 -0.01 9.17 9.08
CA HIS A 88 0.49 9.29 10.44
C HIS A 88 0.84 10.75 10.79
N GLN A 89 1.51 11.47 9.89
CA GLN A 89 1.88 12.87 10.10
C GLN A 89 0.66 13.80 10.17
N LYS A 90 -0.35 13.59 9.32
CA LYS A 90 -1.61 14.34 9.37
C LYS A 90 -2.29 14.14 10.73
N SER A 91 -2.43 12.90 11.18
CA SER A 91 -3.03 12.59 12.49
C SER A 91 -2.23 13.20 13.65
N ALA A 92 -0.90 13.15 13.60
CA ALA A 92 -0.05 13.78 14.61
C ALA A 92 -0.25 15.31 14.66
N LEU A 93 -0.34 15.98 13.50
CA LEU A 93 -0.60 17.41 13.41
C LEU A 93 -2.01 17.77 13.90
N GLU A 94 -3.02 16.97 13.57
CA GLU A 94 -4.38 17.15 14.06
C GLU A 94 -4.45 17.03 15.59
N ASN A 95 -3.80 16.01 16.17
CA ASN A 95 -3.69 15.84 17.62
C ASN A 95 -2.94 17.01 18.27
N ALA A 96 -1.84 17.47 17.66
CA ALA A 96 -1.09 18.63 18.16
C ALA A 96 -1.95 19.90 18.13
N SER A 97 -2.75 20.10 17.07
CA SER A 97 -3.70 21.21 16.98
C SER A 97 -4.75 21.15 18.08
N MET A 98 -5.37 19.98 18.29
CA MET A 98 -6.37 19.79 19.35
C MET A 98 -5.77 20.03 20.74
N ASN A 99 -4.57 19.51 21.00
CA ASN A 99 -3.87 19.73 22.27
C ASN A 99 -3.56 21.22 22.48
N SER A 100 -3.14 21.94 21.44
CA SER A 100 -2.93 23.39 21.50
C SER A 100 -4.24 24.14 21.82
N ASP A 101 -5.35 23.75 21.21
CA ASP A 101 -6.66 24.37 21.46
C ASP A 101 -7.14 24.11 22.89
N VAL A 102 -6.99 22.88 23.39
CA VAL A 102 -7.31 22.53 24.78
C VAL A 102 -6.44 23.33 25.75
N LEU A 103 -5.13 23.43 25.50
CA LEU A 103 -4.22 24.21 26.32
C LEU A 103 -4.60 25.70 26.34
N SER A 104 -5.04 26.25 25.21
CA SER A 104 -5.55 27.63 25.15
C SER A 104 -6.77 27.83 26.05
N VAL A 105 -7.74 26.90 25.99
CA VAL A 105 -8.94 26.91 26.85
C VAL A 105 -8.57 26.77 28.33
N VAL A 106 -7.62 25.90 28.66
CA VAL A 106 -7.12 25.72 30.04
C VAL A 106 -6.40 26.98 30.52
N ALA A 107 -5.59 27.62 29.68
CA ALA A 107 -4.92 28.87 30.02
C ALA A 107 -5.94 29.99 30.30
N ASP A 108 -6.97 30.12 29.47
CA ASP A 108 -8.00 31.14 29.63
C ASP A 108 -8.91 30.88 30.84
N SER A 109 -9.27 29.62 31.10
CA SER A 109 -9.97 29.24 32.34
C SER A 109 -9.12 29.48 33.58
N THR A 110 -7.81 29.23 33.52
CA THR A 110 -6.87 29.54 34.61
C THR A 110 -6.77 31.04 34.85
N LYS A 111 -6.72 31.86 33.80
CA LYS A 111 -6.77 33.34 33.91
C LYS A 111 -8.09 33.80 34.55
N ALA A 112 -9.21 33.23 34.13
CA ALA A 112 -10.53 33.53 34.69
C ALA A 112 -10.62 33.13 36.17
N LEU A 113 -10.12 31.94 36.52
CA LEU A 113 -10.03 31.47 37.91
C LEU A 113 -9.11 32.35 38.75
N LYS A 114 -7.92 32.73 38.26
CA LYS A 114 -7.02 33.68 38.95
C LYS A 114 -7.69 35.03 39.19
N LYS A 115 -8.41 35.54 38.20
CA LYS A 115 -9.17 36.80 38.32
C LYS A 115 -10.32 36.67 39.33
N ALA A 116 -10.95 35.50 39.40
CA ALA A 116 -12.01 35.21 40.37
C ALA A 116 -11.47 34.98 41.80
N HIS A 117 -10.23 34.51 41.95
CA HIS A 117 -9.64 34.10 43.23
C HIS A 117 -8.64 35.08 43.86
N ASN A 118 -8.38 36.24 43.24
CA ASN A 118 -7.54 37.35 43.74
C ASN A 118 -6.42 36.89 44.70
N GLU A 119 -5.25 36.55 44.15
CA GLU A 119 -4.02 36.11 44.82
C GLU A 119 -3.90 34.62 45.16
N MET A 120 -3.67 33.77 44.15
CA MET A 120 -2.90 32.53 44.42
C MET A 120 -1.90 32.24 43.29
N ASP A 121 -0.63 32.28 43.70
CA ASP A 121 0.66 31.98 43.09
C ASP A 121 0.76 31.74 41.57
N ALA A 122 1.55 32.56 40.90
CA ALA A 122 1.71 32.60 39.45
C ALA A 122 2.81 31.69 38.89
N ASP A 123 3.59 31.03 39.75
CA ASP A 123 4.89 30.46 39.36
C ASP A 123 4.83 29.06 38.71
N LYS A 124 3.70 28.34 38.76
CA LYS A 124 3.60 26.94 38.29
C LYS A 124 3.27 26.73 36.81
N VAL A 125 3.18 27.80 36.02
CA VAL A 125 2.84 27.72 34.58
C VAL A 125 4.08 27.72 33.69
N HIS A 126 5.22 28.17 34.22
CA HIS A 126 6.46 28.28 33.44
C HIS A 126 7.13 26.91 33.22
N ASP A 127 7.15 26.06 34.24
CA ASP A 127 7.79 24.73 34.21
C ASP A 127 7.14 23.78 33.17
N LEU A 128 5.85 23.92 32.91
CA LEU A 128 5.13 23.09 31.90
C LEU A 128 5.46 23.51 30.45
N MET A 129 5.93 24.74 30.23
CA MET A 129 6.32 25.22 28.89
C MET A 129 7.75 24.84 28.52
N GLU A 130 8.63 24.65 29.52
CA GLU A 130 10.03 24.29 29.29
C GLU A 130 10.18 22.80 28.91
N GLU A 131 9.32 21.93 29.45
CA GLU A 131 9.32 20.47 29.17
C GLU A 131 8.80 20.12 27.74
N ILE A 132 8.13 21.06 27.05
CA ILE A 132 7.64 20.88 25.67
C ILE A 132 8.73 21.18 24.62
N ALA A 133 9.77 21.93 24.98
CA ALA A 133 10.84 22.32 24.05
C ALA A 133 11.84 21.19 23.74
N GLU A 134 11.86 20.11 24.55
CA GLU A 134 12.76 18.96 24.37
C GLU A 134 12.26 17.89 23.37
N GLN A 135 11.03 17.97 22.88
CA GLN A 135 10.44 16.94 21.99
C GLN A 135 10.71 17.13 20.48
N GLN A 136 11.74 17.89 20.08
CA GLN A 136 12.07 18.15 18.67
C GLN A 136 13.17 17.22 18.10
N GLU A 137 13.85 16.43 18.94
CA GLU A 137 15.04 15.65 18.53
C GLU A 137 14.72 14.27 17.91
N VAL A 138 13.53 13.72 18.19
CA VAL A 138 13.10 12.38 17.70
C VAL A 138 12.73 12.37 16.21
N ALA A 139 12.31 13.50 15.64
CA ALA A 139 11.82 13.58 14.26
C ALA A 139 12.94 13.45 13.20
N ASN A 140 14.18 13.81 13.52
CA ASN A 140 15.31 13.76 12.57
C ASN A 140 15.92 12.35 12.41
N GLU A 141 15.80 11.49 13.42
CA GLU A 141 16.26 10.10 13.36
C GLU A 141 15.36 9.25 12.45
N ILE A 142 14.04 9.48 12.52
CA ILE A 142 13.04 8.80 11.68
C ILE A 142 13.17 9.20 10.20
N ALA A 143 13.41 10.49 9.92
CA ALA A 143 13.64 10.98 8.55
C ALA A 143 14.87 10.33 7.89
N THR A 144 15.91 10.05 8.67
CA THR A 144 17.13 9.38 8.19
C THR A 144 16.91 7.88 7.97
N ALA A 145 16.08 7.23 8.80
CA ALA A 145 15.73 5.82 8.66
C ALA A 145 14.82 5.53 7.44
N ILE A 146 13.94 6.47 7.07
CA ILE A 146 13.04 6.34 5.91
C ILE A 146 13.74 6.72 4.58
N SER A 147 14.70 7.64 4.62
CA SER A 147 15.37 8.18 3.43
C SER A 147 16.42 7.23 2.82
N ASN A 148 16.84 6.18 3.54
CA ASN A 148 17.93 5.32 3.11
C ASN A 148 17.48 3.86 2.96
N PRO A 149 16.80 3.48 1.86
CA PRO A 149 16.57 2.09 1.53
C PRO A 149 17.89 1.46 1.10
N VAL A 150 18.65 0.97 2.09
CA VAL A 150 19.80 0.08 1.86
C VAL A 150 19.24 -1.19 1.21
N GLY A 151 19.44 -1.35 -0.10
CA GLY A 151 19.08 -2.59 -0.81
C GLY A 151 18.39 -2.45 -2.18
N LEU A 152 18.24 -1.26 -2.75
CA LEU A 152 17.61 -1.08 -4.08
C LEU A 152 18.52 -1.47 -5.26
N GLN A 153 19.27 -2.57 -5.15
CA GLN A 153 20.11 -3.06 -6.24
C GLN A 153 19.99 -4.58 -6.37
N ASN A 154 19.18 -4.99 -7.36
CA ASN A 154 19.35 -6.21 -8.18
C ASN A 154 18.72 -7.56 -7.82
N ASP A 155 17.72 -7.65 -6.95
CA ASP A 155 17.02 -8.94 -6.77
C ASP A 155 15.66 -8.92 -7.47
N ILE A 156 15.68 -8.98 -8.80
CA ILE A 156 14.57 -9.55 -9.57
C ILE A 156 15.07 -10.91 -9.99
N ASP A 157 14.55 -11.97 -9.38
CA ASP A 157 14.91 -13.33 -9.72
C ASP A 157 14.29 -13.70 -11.08
N ASP A 158 15.15 -13.83 -12.09
CA ASP A 158 14.71 -14.17 -13.43
C ASP A 158 14.14 -15.62 -13.47
N GLU A 159 14.48 -16.52 -12.53
CA GLU A 159 13.88 -17.86 -12.41
C GLU A 159 12.44 -17.82 -11.88
N GLU A 160 12.16 -16.98 -10.89
CA GLU A 160 10.80 -16.75 -10.38
C GLU A 160 9.89 -16.21 -11.50
N LEU A 161 10.39 -15.25 -12.30
CA LEU A 161 9.65 -14.70 -13.43
C LEU A 161 9.41 -15.72 -14.55
N MET A 162 10.37 -16.63 -14.80
CA MET A 162 10.18 -17.71 -15.77
C MET A 162 9.07 -18.67 -15.32
N LYS A 163 9.01 -18.99 -14.03
CA LYS A 163 7.93 -19.81 -13.47
C LYS A 163 6.56 -19.13 -13.62
N GLU A 164 6.44 -17.85 -13.25
CA GLU A 164 5.20 -17.07 -13.44
C GLU A 164 4.77 -17.04 -14.92
N LEU A 165 5.74 -16.94 -15.84
CA LEU A 165 5.45 -16.95 -17.28
C LEU A 165 4.96 -18.31 -17.77
N ASP A 166 5.57 -19.40 -17.31
CA ASP A 166 5.17 -20.75 -17.72
C ASP A 166 3.75 -21.08 -17.20
N GLU A 167 3.41 -20.69 -15.96
CA GLU A 167 2.04 -20.77 -15.43
C GLU A 167 1.05 -19.98 -16.31
N MET A 168 1.41 -18.76 -16.72
CA MET A 168 0.59 -17.91 -17.59
C MET A 168 0.43 -18.49 -19.01
N GLU A 169 1.44 -19.17 -19.53
CA GLU A 169 1.38 -19.88 -20.81
C GLU A 169 0.41 -21.07 -20.73
N GLU A 170 0.49 -21.86 -19.67
CA GLU A 170 -0.41 -23.00 -19.42
C GLU A 170 -1.87 -22.55 -19.29
N GLU A 171 -2.14 -21.48 -18.54
CA GLU A 171 -3.47 -20.87 -18.44
C GLU A 171 -4.01 -20.44 -19.81
N ALA A 172 -3.17 -19.80 -20.64
CA ALA A 172 -3.55 -19.35 -21.97
C ALA A 172 -3.84 -20.52 -22.94
N LEU A 173 -3.04 -21.59 -22.87
CA LEU A 173 -3.23 -22.81 -23.66
C LEU A 173 -4.49 -23.57 -23.24
N SER A 174 -4.71 -23.72 -21.94
CA SER A 174 -5.90 -24.36 -21.36
C SER A 174 -7.19 -23.59 -21.71
N GLY A 175 -7.17 -22.27 -21.55
CA GLY A 175 -8.30 -21.39 -21.94
C GLY A 175 -8.63 -21.46 -23.43
N LYS A 176 -7.61 -21.53 -24.30
CA LYS A 176 -7.81 -21.68 -25.75
C LYS A 176 -8.33 -23.08 -26.13
N LEU A 177 -7.98 -24.13 -25.39
CA LEU A 177 -8.51 -25.47 -25.60
C LEU A 177 -9.98 -25.59 -25.18
N LEU A 178 -10.37 -24.90 -24.10
CA LEU A 178 -11.77 -24.77 -23.67
C LEU A 178 -12.62 -23.98 -24.68
N ASP A 179 -12.07 -22.91 -25.25
CA ASP A 179 -12.75 -22.09 -26.28
C ASP A 179 -12.84 -22.79 -27.65
N ALA A 180 -11.85 -23.62 -28.01
CA ALA A 180 -11.85 -24.44 -29.23
C ALA A 180 -12.75 -25.69 -29.15
N GLY A 181 -13.42 -25.92 -28.03
CA GLY A 181 -14.30 -27.06 -27.75
C GLY A 181 -15.71 -26.96 -28.32
N ILE A 182 -15.89 -26.52 -29.57
CA ILE A 182 -17.11 -26.76 -30.37
C ILE A 182 -16.67 -27.08 -31.81
N VAL A 183 -16.17 -28.30 -32.03
CA VAL A 183 -16.08 -28.89 -33.37
C VAL A 183 -17.12 -30.02 -33.48
N PRO A 184 -17.97 -30.04 -34.52
CA PRO A 184 -19.03 -31.04 -34.63
C PRO A 184 -18.43 -32.43 -34.76
N ALA A 185 -18.95 -33.37 -33.97
CA ALA A 185 -18.62 -34.79 -34.04
C ALA A 185 -18.69 -35.27 -35.49
N HIS A 186 -17.55 -35.74 -36.00
CA HIS A 186 -17.50 -36.47 -37.27
C HIS A 186 -18.40 -37.70 -37.15
N SER A 187 -19.35 -37.80 -38.07
CA SER A 187 -20.25 -38.93 -38.22
C SER A 187 -19.48 -40.18 -38.65
N ILE A 188 -19.51 -41.22 -37.82
CA ILE A 188 -19.06 -42.57 -38.15
C ILE A 188 -20.32 -43.45 -38.27
N PRO A 189 -20.47 -44.28 -39.32
CA PRO A 189 -21.73 -44.96 -39.59
C PRO A 189 -22.03 -46.08 -38.57
N SER A 190 -23.30 -46.10 -38.16
CA SER A 190 -23.89 -47.07 -37.24
C SER A 190 -23.81 -48.50 -37.79
N VAL A 191 -23.17 -49.39 -37.03
CA VAL A 191 -23.40 -50.83 -37.12
C VAL A 191 -23.73 -51.30 -35.70
N ALA A 192 -25.02 -51.54 -35.48
CA ALA A 192 -25.51 -52.29 -34.33
C ALA A 192 -25.03 -53.74 -34.45
N ASP A 193 -24.38 -54.28 -33.41
CA ASP A 193 -24.79 -55.54 -32.78
C ASP A 193 -23.79 -56.02 -31.70
N LYS A 194 -24.39 -56.50 -30.59
CA LYS A 194 -23.85 -57.37 -29.52
C LYS A 194 -23.07 -56.73 -28.36
N LEU A 195 -23.81 -56.56 -27.25
CA LEU A 195 -23.33 -56.52 -25.86
C LEU A 195 -22.56 -57.79 -25.46
N PRO A 196 -21.63 -57.68 -24.50
CA PRO A 196 -21.89 -58.29 -23.19
C PRO A 196 -21.67 -57.33 -22.00
N ASN A 197 -22.47 -57.54 -20.94
CA ASN A 197 -22.45 -56.83 -19.65
C ASN A 197 -21.13 -57.02 -18.87
N ALA A 198 -20.53 -55.93 -18.38
CA ALA A 198 -19.63 -55.88 -17.21
C ALA A 198 -19.40 -54.40 -16.76
N PRO A 199 -18.96 -54.10 -15.52
CA PRO A 199 -19.70 -53.27 -14.57
C PRO A 199 -19.36 -51.77 -14.57
N THR A 200 -20.37 -50.97 -14.23
CA THR A 200 -20.30 -49.56 -13.86
C THR A 200 -19.61 -49.39 -12.51
N GLU A 201 -18.36 -48.94 -12.48
CA GLU A 201 -17.79 -48.27 -11.30
C GLU A 201 -17.09 -46.98 -11.72
N LEU A 202 -17.76 -45.86 -11.42
CA LEU A 202 -17.17 -44.53 -11.41
C LEU A 202 -16.28 -44.39 -10.16
N PRO A 203 -15.07 -43.80 -10.24
CA PRO A 203 -14.28 -43.52 -9.05
C PRO A 203 -14.98 -42.45 -8.19
N LYS A 204 -15.45 -42.84 -7.01
CA LYS A 204 -15.89 -41.93 -5.94
C LYS A 204 -14.67 -41.19 -5.34
N LYS A 205 -14.30 -40.06 -5.92
CA LYS A 205 -13.71 -38.91 -5.21
C LYS A 205 -14.85 -37.89 -5.16
N THR A 206 -15.43 -37.50 -4.03
CA THR A 206 -14.91 -36.43 -3.14
C THR A 206 -15.82 -36.21 -1.90
N ALA A 207 -16.26 -37.27 -1.20
CA ALA A 207 -17.02 -37.07 0.05
C ALA A 207 -16.13 -36.81 1.28
N ALA A 208 -15.03 -37.56 1.40
CA ALA A 208 -14.12 -37.45 2.56
C ALA A 208 -13.33 -36.13 2.61
N LYS A 209 -13.00 -35.54 1.44
CA LYS A 209 -12.26 -34.28 1.39
C LYS A 209 -13.12 -33.07 1.75
N LYS A 210 -14.42 -33.14 1.46
CA LYS A 210 -15.39 -32.08 1.75
C LYS A 210 -15.76 -32.02 3.23
N GLN A 211 -15.88 -33.19 3.88
CA GLN A 211 -16.08 -33.26 5.34
C GLN A 211 -14.89 -32.73 6.12
N GLN A 212 -13.67 -32.95 5.64
CA GLN A 212 -12.47 -32.45 6.29
C GLN A 212 -12.32 -30.93 6.13
N GLU A 213 -12.62 -30.38 4.95
CA GLU A 213 -12.65 -28.93 4.72
C GLU A 213 -13.74 -28.21 5.55
N ASP A 214 -14.89 -28.85 5.77
CA ASP A 214 -15.97 -28.30 6.61
C ASP A 214 -15.63 -28.35 8.11
N GLU A 215 -14.94 -29.39 8.59
CA GLU A 215 -14.46 -29.48 9.99
C GLU A 215 -13.35 -28.46 10.28
N ASP A 216 -12.39 -28.28 9.36
CA ASP A 216 -11.31 -27.31 9.50
C ASP A 216 -11.84 -25.86 9.55
N LEU A 217 -12.91 -25.56 8.77
CA LEU A 217 -13.55 -24.25 8.77
C LEU A 217 -14.25 -23.95 10.11
N ALA A 218 -14.92 -24.95 10.69
CA ALA A 218 -15.63 -24.83 11.95
C ALA A 218 -14.68 -24.61 13.14
N GLU A 219 -13.48 -25.21 13.12
CA GLU A 219 -12.47 -25.02 14.15
C GLU A 219 -11.87 -23.60 14.11
N LEU A 220 -11.67 -23.03 12.91
CA LEU A 220 -11.22 -21.65 12.74
C LEU A 220 -12.26 -20.63 13.21
N GLU A 221 -13.55 -20.87 12.96
CA GLU A 221 -14.64 -20.00 13.46
C GLU A 221 -14.75 -20.04 14.99
N ALA A 222 -14.48 -21.18 15.62
CA ALA A 222 -14.48 -21.30 17.08
C ALA A 222 -13.30 -20.57 17.73
N TRP A 223 -12.13 -20.55 17.08
CA TRP A 223 -10.96 -19.81 17.55
C TRP A 223 -11.13 -18.29 17.44
N ALA A 224 -11.79 -17.80 16.37
CA ALA A 224 -12.00 -16.38 16.15
C ALA A 224 -13.03 -15.74 17.10
N ASN A 225 -13.87 -16.56 17.76
CA ASN A 225 -14.96 -16.11 18.64
C ASN A 225 -14.69 -16.41 20.15
N ALA A 226 -13.48 -16.85 20.51
CA ALA A 226 -13.02 -17.06 21.88
C ALA A 226 -12.15 -15.90 22.38
#